data_AF-A0A0K2VL08-F1
#
_entry.id   AF-A0A0K2VL08-F1
#
_cell.length_a   1.000
_cell.length_b   1.000
_cell.length_c   1.000
_cell.angle_alpha   90.00
_cell.angle_beta   90.00
_cell.angle_gamma   90.00
#
_symmetry.space_group_name_H-M   'P 1'
#
loop_
_entity.id
_entity.type
_entity.pdbx_description
1 polymer ?
#
loop_
_entity_poly.entity_id
_entity_poly.type
_entity_poly.pdbx_seq_one_letter_code
_entity_poly.pdbx_strand_id
1 'polypeptide(L)'
;RIIEGFGGGLTFPAMNVLISKWAPSSEKSTLASIIYGGTSLGTVLSIPSSGLITSLLGWEWVFYLHGGLALIWCVVWMIFVTDTPETHKFISESEKEFITSSHPPAKKGKKLTVPWKNIFTSVPFWGIIIAHFCNNFA
;
A
#
# COMPACT_ATOMS: atom_id res chain seq x y z
N ARG A 1 5.29 -19.50 -5.42
CA ARG A 1 5.92 -19.24 -4.10
C ARG A 1 7.02 -18.18 -4.14
N ILE A 2 8.13 -18.33 -4.89
CA ILE A 2 9.16 -17.26 -4.98
C ILE A 2 8.60 -15.98 -5.60
N ILE A 3 7.90 -16.10 -6.74
CA ILE A 3 7.31 -14.96 -7.46
C ILE A 3 6.23 -14.27 -6.60
N GLU A 4 5.38 -15.06 -5.95
CA GLU A 4 4.38 -14.57 -4.99
C GLU A 4 5.04 -13.80 -3.84
N GLY A 5 6.13 -14.33 -3.27
CA GLY A 5 6.86 -13.67 -2.19
C GLY A 5 7.50 -12.36 -2.63
N PHE A 6 8.05 -12.31 -3.84
CA PHE A 6 8.62 -11.09 -4.40
C PHE A 6 7.55 -10.02 -4.64
N GLY A 7 6.42 -10.38 -5.25
CA GLY A 7 5.30 -9.46 -5.48
C GLY A 7 4.68 -8.95 -4.16
N GLY A 8 4.45 -9.86 -3.21
CA GLY A 8 3.92 -9.52 -1.90
C GLY A 8 4.84 -8.58 -1.11
N GLY A 9 6.14 -8.82 -1.14
CA GLY A 9 7.14 -8.01 -0.41
C GLY A 9 7.24 -6.57 -0.90
N LEU A 10 6.99 -6.32 -2.19
CA LEU A 10 7.06 -4.97 -2.77
C LEU A 10 5.78 -4.13 -2.56
N THR A 11 4.67 -4.79 -2.21
CA THR A 11 3.36 -4.13 -2.15
C THR A 11 3.30 -3.08 -1.04
N PHE A 12 3.73 -3.40 0.18
CA PHE A 12 3.67 -2.45 1.31
C PHE A 12 4.57 -1.21 1.12
N PRO A 13 5.84 -1.33 0.68
CA PRO A 13 6.66 -0.16 0.35
C PRO A 13 6.05 0.69 -0.76
N ALA A 14 5.53 0.07 -1.83
CA ALA A 14 4.90 0.79 -2.94
C ALA A 14 3.66 1.58 -2.49
N MET A 15 2.81 0.98 -1.64
CA MET A 15 1.65 1.67 -1.08
C MET A 15 2.05 2.84 -0.18
N ASN A 16 3.09 2.68 0.65
CA ASN A 16 3.60 3.80 1.45
C ASN A 16 4.10 4.97 0.59
N VAL A 17 4.75 4.69 -0.53
CA VAL A 17 5.16 5.72 -1.49
C VAL A 17 3.94 6.40 -2.11
N LEU A 18 2.93 5.63 -2.52
CA LEU A 18 1.70 6.19 -3.10
C LEU A 18 0.97 7.10 -2.11
N ILE A 19 0.73 6.62 -0.88
CA ILE A 19 0.14 7.40 0.22
C ILE A 19 0.97 8.66 0.49
N SER A 20 2.30 8.57 0.46
CA SER A 20 3.15 9.75 0.72
C SER A 20 3.05 10.86 -0.31
N LYS A 21 2.52 10.58 -1.51
CA LYS A 21 2.34 11.55 -2.59
C LYS A 21 0.89 12.02 -2.73
N TRP A 22 -0.06 11.14 -2.42
CA TRP A 22 -1.49 11.36 -2.63
C TRP A 22 -2.22 11.84 -1.38
N ALA A 23 -1.77 11.48 -0.19
CA ALA A 23 -2.44 11.85 1.04
C ALA A 23 -1.98 13.24 1.52
N PRO A 24 -2.91 14.18 1.80
CA PRO A 24 -2.62 15.39 2.56
C PRO A 24 -2.00 15.06 3.92
N SER A 25 -1.10 15.90 4.42
CA SER A 25 -0.37 15.66 5.68
C SER A 25 -1.29 15.44 6.89
N SER A 26 -2.47 16.08 6.92
CA SER A 26 -3.48 15.94 7.97
C SER A 26 -4.23 14.60 7.92
N GLU A 27 -4.43 14.02 6.74
CA GLU A 27 -5.29 12.85 6.53
C GLU A 27 -4.51 11.55 6.31
N LYS A 28 -3.18 11.66 6.16
CA LYS A 28 -2.27 10.57 5.87
C LYS A 28 -2.43 9.36 6.79
N SER A 29 -2.57 9.58 8.10
CA SER A 29 -2.72 8.49 9.07
C SER A 29 -4.07 7.76 8.90
N THR A 30 -5.14 8.50 8.63
CA THR A 30 -6.49 7.95 8.41
C THR A 30 -6.53 7.12 7.13
N LEU A 31 -6.00 7.66 6.02
CA LEU A 31 -5.92 6.93 4.76
C LEU A 31 -5.07 5.65 4.89
N ALA A 32 -3.92 5.74 5.56
CA ALA A 32 -3.10 4.57 5.83
C ALA A 32 -3.85 3.52 6.67
N SER A 33 -4.60 3.95 7.70
CA SER A 33 -5.39 3.05 8.55
C SER A 33 -6.51 2.35 7.78
N ILE A 34 -7.17 3.03 6.85
CA ILE A 34 -8.19 2.43 5.99
C ILE A 34 -7.56 1.39 5.05
N ILE A 35 -6.45 1.73 4.39
CA ILE A 35 -5.75 0.84 3.47
C ILE A 35 -5.27 -0.43 4.18
N TYR A 36 -4.58 -0.28 5.32
CA TYR A 36 -4.09 -1.42 6.09
C TYR A 36 -5.19 -2.15 6.85
N GLY A 37 -6.29 -1.49 7.22
CA GLY A 37 -7.48 -2.16 7.74
C GLY A 37 -8.11 -3.10 6.70
N GLY A 38 -8.03 -2.73 5.41
CA GLY A 38 -8.50 -3.54 4.29
C GLY A 38 -7.84 -4.92 4.20
N THR A 39 -6.58 -5.09 4.61
CA THR A 39 -5.90 -6.39 4.58
C THR A 39 -6.52 -7.38 5.58
N SER A 40 -6.88 -6.90 6.77
CA SER A 40 -7.55 -7.70 7.79
C SER A 40 -8.95 -8.09 7.33
N LEU A 41 -9.71 -7.13 6.79
CA LEU A 41 -11.05 -7.39 6.24
C LEU A 41 -11.01 -8.41 5.10
N GLY A 42 -10.07 -8.25 4.16
CA GLY A 42 -9.89 -9.17 3.04
C GLY A 42 -9.59 -10.60 3.50
N THR A 43 -8.79 -10.75 4.56
CA THR A 43 -8.51 -12.06 5.17
C THR A 43 -9.76 -12.68 5.79
N VAL A 44 -10.53 -11.90 6.55
CA VAL A 44 -11.78 -12.34 7.17
C VAL A 44 -12.81 -12.79 6.14
N LEU A 45 -12.84 -12.17 4.96
CA LEU A 45 -13.75 -12.56 3.88
C LEU A 45 -13.21 -13.74 3.05
N SER A 46 -11.90 -13.77 2.78
CA SER A 46 -11.28 -14.77 1.90
C SER A 46 -11.25 -16.17 2.52
N ILE A 47 -11.03 -16.28 3.83
CA ILE A 47 -10.98 -17.58 4.52
C ILE A 47 -12.31 -18.35 4.44
N PRO A 48 -13.46 -17.81 4.89
CA PRO A 48 -14.74 -18.52 4.83
C PRO A 48 -15.22 -18.70 3.39
N SER A 49 -15.02 -17.72 2.50
CA SER A 49 -15.40 -17.87 1.09
C SER A 49 -14.61 -18.98 0.41
N SER A 50 -13.31 -19.11 0.68
CA SER A 50 -12.50 -20.22 0.18
C SER A 50 -13.00 -21.57 0.69
N GLY A 51 -13.41 -21.65 1.96
CA GLY A 51 -14.00 -22.86 2.55
C GLY A 51 -15.32 -23.26 1.87
N LEU A 52 -16.21 -22.29 1.63
CA LEU A 52 -17.49 -22.51 0.94
C LEU A 52 -17.30 -22.90 -0.53
N ILE A 53 -16.37 -22.24 -1.24
CA ILE A 53 -16.08 -22.58 -2.64
C ILE A 53 -15.50 -23.99 -2.72
N THR A 54 -14.59 -24.35 -1.82
CA THR A 54 -13.98 -25.68 -1.80
C THR A 54 -15.00 -26.78 -1.55
N SER A 55 -15.96 -26.56 -0.63
CA SER A 55 -16.98 -27.58 -0.31
C SER A 55 -18.03 -27.77 -1.41
N LEU A 56 -18.35 -26.72 -2.18
CA LEU A 56 -19.39 -26.77 -3.21
C LEU A 56 -18.86 -27.10 -4.61
N LEU A 57 -17.70 -26.56 -4.97
CA LEU A 57 -17.19 -26.56 -6.35
C LEU A 57 -15.84 -27.27 -6.47
N GLY A 58 -15.11 -27.47 -5.37
CA GLY A 58 -13.74 -27.98 -5.38
C GLY A 58 -12.69 -26.90 -5.14
N TRP A 59 -11.48 -27.31 -4.79
CA TRP A 59 -10.40 -26.41 -4.36
C TRP A 59 -9.84 -25.57 -5.51
N GLU A 60 -9.93 -26.06 -6.75
CA GLU A 60 -9.45 -25.41 -7.97
C GLU A 60 -10.20 -24.10 -8.22
N TRP A 61 -11.50 -24.06 -7.91
CA TRP A 61 -12.34 -22.89 -8.12
C TRP A 61 -11.99 -21.71 -7.22
N VAL A 62 -11.35 -21.96 -6.07
CA VAL A 62 -10.81 -20.90 -5.22
C VAL A 62 -9.81 -20.05 -6.01
N PHE A 63 -8.96 -20.70 -6.80
CA PHE A 63 -7.97 -20.02 -7.64
C PHE A 63 -8.61 -19.27 -8.80
N TYR A 64 -9.60 -19.87 -9.48
CA TYR A 64 -10.27 -19.19 -10.59
C TYR A 64 -11.05 -17.95 -10.13
N LEU A 65 -11.76 -18.03 -9.01
CA LEU A 65 -12.56 -16.92 -8.51
C LEU A 65 -11.70 -15.81 -7.90
N HIS A 66 -10.80 -16.14 -6.96
CA HIS A 66 -9.94 -15.13 -6.34
C HIS A 66 -8.91 -14.57 -7.33
N GLY A 67 -8.33 -15.43 -8.17
CA GLY A 67 -7.40 -15.01 -9.22
C GLY A 67 -8.08 -14.16 -10.28
N GLY A 68 -9.27 -14.55 -10.74
CA GLY A 68 -10.07 -13.79 -11.69
C GLY A 68 -10.45 -12.40 -11.14
N LEU A 69 -10.93 -12.34 -9.90
CA LEU A 69 -11.24 -11.09 -9.23
C LEU A 69 -10.00 -10.19 -9.09
N ALA A 70 -8.84 -10.77 -8.74
CA ALA A 70 -7.58 -10.03 -8.67
C ALA A 70 -7.14 -9.48 -10.03
N LEU A 71 -7.34 -10.22 -11.13
CA LEU A 71 -7.06 -9.73 -12.48
C LEU A 71 -7.97 -8.56 -12.88
N ILE A 72 -9.27 -8.67 -12.60
CA ILE A 72 -10.22 -7.57 -12.84
C ILE A 72 -9.80 -6.35 -12.04
N TRP A 73 -9.48 -6.53 -10.75
CA TRP A 73 -9.00 -5.45 -9.89
C TRP A 73 -7.70 -4.82 -10.42
N CYS A 74 -6.77 -5.64 -10.93
CA CYS A 74 -5.53 -5.16 -11.54
C CYS A 74 -5.80 -4.24 -12.75
N VAL A 75 -6.75 -4.61 -13.61
CA VAL A 75 -7.15 -3.78 -14.76
C VAL A 75 -7.76 -2.46 -14.29
N VAL A 76 -8.66 -2.49 -13.31
CA VAL A 76 -9.23 -1.28 -12.71
C VAL A 76 -8.13 -0.40 -12.13
N TRP A 77 -7.20 -0.99 -11.36
CA TRP A 77 -6.08 -0.28 -10.77
C TRP A 77 -5.20 0.42 -11.81
N MET A 78 -4.87 -0.27 -12.92
CA MET A 78 -4.06 0.30 -14.00
C MET A 78 -4.74 1.48 -14.71
N ILE A 79 -6.07 1.53 -14.74
CA ILE A 79 -6.83 2.62 -15.39
C ILE A 79 -6.93 3.84 -14.48
N PHE A 80 -7.16 3.61 -13.18
CA PHE A 80 -7.53 4.68 -12.24
C PHE A 80 -6.39 5.18 -11.37
N VAL A 81 -5.33 4.41 -11.13
CA VAL A 81 -4.26 4.83 -10.22
C VAL A 81 -3.05 5.32 -10.99
N THR A 82 -2.56 6.52 -10.63
CA THR A 82 -1.31 7.08 -11.19
C THR A 82 -0.29 7.40 -10.10
N ASP A 83 0.99 7.43 -10.48
CA ASP A 83 2.11 7.61 -9.54
C ASP A 83 2.15 8.97 -8.83
N THR A 84 1.56 9.99 -9.44
CA THR A 84 1.54 11.36 -8.94
C THR A 84 0.19 12.03 -9.20
N PRO A 85 -0.31 12.90 -8.31
CA PRO A 85 -1.54 13.63 -8.52
C PRO A 85 -1.46 14.58 -9.74
N GLU A 86 -0.27 15.08 -10.08
CA GLU A 86 -0.08 15.98 -11.23
C GLU A 86 -0.29 15.30 -12.59
N THR A 87 -0.06 13.99 -12.66
CA THR A 87 -0.23 13.18 -13.89
C THR A 87 -1.61 12.55 -14.00
N HIS A 88 -2.43 12.68 -12.96
CA HIS A 88 -3.73 12.04 -12.90
C HIS A 88 -4.76 12.76 -13.77
N LYS A 89 -5.41 12.05 -14.70
CA LYS A 89 -6.36 12.65 -15.65
C LYS A 89 -7.73 12.97 -15.06
N PHE A 90 -8.11 12.29 -13.97
CA PHE A 90 -9.45 12.38 -13.39
C PHE A 90 -9.51 13.19 -12.09
N ILE A 91 -8.41 13.86 -11.71
CA ILE A 91 -8.36 14.65 -10.47
C ILE A 91 -8.99 16.02 -10.71
N SER A 92 -9.71 16.54 -9.72
CA SER A 92 -10.21 17.92 -9.78
C SER A 92 -9.07 18.91 -9.50
N GLU A 93 -9.10 20.08 -10.14
CA GLU A 93 -8.06 21.11 -9.92
C GLU A 93 -8.03 21.58 -8.46
N SER A 94 -9.19 21.68 -7.79
CA SER A 94 -9.26 22.03 -6.37
C SER A 94 -8.60 20.99 -5.46
N GLU A 95 -8.80 19.70 -5.74
CA GLU A 95 -8.20 18.61 -4.96
C GLU A 95 -6.70 18.54 -5.20
N LYS A 96 -6.27 18.70 -6.45
CA LYS A 96 -4.87 18.78 -6.82
C LYS A 96 -4.15 19.91 -6.09
N GLU A 97 -4.73 21.11 -6.06
CA GLU A 97 -4.16 22.24 -5.34
C GLU A 97 -4.11 21.98 -3.82
N PHE A 98 -5.15 21.38 -3.25
CA PHE A 98 -5.17 20.99 -1.84
C PHE A 98 -4.08 19.97 -1.48
N ILE A 99 -3.88 18.95 -2.31
CA ILE A 99 -2.84 17.94 -2.10
C ILE A 99 -1.46 18.60 -2.26
N THR A 100 -1.19 19.30 -3.36
CA THR A 100 0.13 19.89 -3.63
C THR A 100 0.52 20.94 -2.60
N SER A 101 -0.43 21.76 -2.12
CA SER A 101 -0.18 22.76 -1.06
C SER A 101 0.07 22.14 0.32
N SER A 102 -0.46 20.94 0.58
CA SER A 102 -0.27 20.20 1.84
C SER A 102 1.11 19.52 1.94
N HIS A 103 1.85 19.44 0.83
CA HIS A 103 3.18 18.86 0.79
C HIS A 103 4.26 19.93 0.97
N PRO A 104 5.33 19.66 1.75
CA PRO A 104 6.44 20.59 1.84
C PRO A 104 7.06 20.84 0.45
N PRO A 105 7.47 22.08 0.14
CA PRO A 105 7.98 22.43 -1.19
C PRO A 105 9.13 21.49 -1.56
N ALA A 106 8.98 20.80 -2.67
CA ALA A 106 10.01 19.89 -3.17
C ALA A 106 11.31 20.68 -3.31
N LYS A 107 12.36 20.26 -2.57
CA LYS A 107 13.71 20.81 -2.73
C LYS A 107 14.23 20.41 -4.11
N LYS A 108 13.86 21.18 -5.15
CA LYS A 108 14.38 21.02 -6.51
C LYS A 108 15.89 21.27 -6.47
N GLY A 109 16.70 20.28 -6.83
CA GLY A 109 18.10 20.52 -7.25
C GLY A 109 19.23 19.79 -6.55
N LYS A 110 19.01 18.91 -5.56
CA LYS A 110 20.09 18.03 -5.06
C LYS A 110 19.61 16.59 -4.92
N LYS A 111 20.32 15.64 -5.54
CA LYS A 111 20.24 14.22 -5.16
C LYS A 111 20.57 14.15 -3.67
N LEU A 112 19.56 14.06 -2.83
CA LEU A 112 19.75 13.84 -1.40
C LEU A 112 20.33 12.44 -1.26
N THR A 113 21.62 12.35 -0.95
CA THR A 113 22.24 11.08 -0.57
C THR A 113 21.58 10.60 0.71
N VAL A 114 20.99 9.41 0.68
CA VAL A 114 20.35 8.81 1.85
C VAL A 114 21.42 8.65 2.94
N PRO A 115 21.26 9.29 4.12
CA PRO A 115 22.27 9.27 5.17
C PRO A 115 22.18 7.97 5.97
N TRP A 116 22.54 6.83 5.35
CA TRP A 116 22.43 5.49 5.92
C TRP A 116 23.01 5.38 7.32
N LYS A 117 24.23 5.91 7.52
CA LYS A 117 24.89 5.89 8.84
C LYS A 117 24.02 6.54 9.91
N ASN A 118 23.46 7.72 9.63
CA ASN A 118 22.66 8.47 10.60
C ASN A 118 21.34 7.76 10.91
N ILE A 119 20.75 7.07 9.93
CA ILE A 119 19.54 6.26 10.13
C ILE A 119 19.82 5.12 11.10
N PHE A 120 20.87 4.32 10.84
CA PHE A 120 21.26 3.18 11.66
C PHE A 120 21.80 3.58 13.05
N THR A 121 22.25 4.81 13.25
CA THR A 121 22.65 5.30 14.58
C THR A 121 21.53 6.01 15.34
N SER A 122 20.34 6.15 14.76
CA SER A 122 19.24 6.91 15.39
C SER A 122 18.43 6.03 16.34
N VAL A 123 18.17 6.54 17.55
CA VAL A 123 17.34 5.85 18.57
C VAL A 123 15.90 5.61 18.07
N PRO A 124 15.22 6.57 17.41
CA PRO A 124 13.86 6.35 16.92
C PRO A 124 13.74 5.21 15.90
N PHE A 125 14.75 5.05 15.04
CA PHE A 125 14.78 3.97 14.06
C PHE A 125 14.80 2.59 14.73
N TRP A 126 15.67 2.39 15.72
CA TRP A 126 15.71 1.16 16.49
C TRP A 126 14.45 0.94 17.31
N GLY A 127 13.85 2.00 17.86
CA GLY A 127 12.56 1.93 18.55
C GLY A 127 11.46 1.36 17.65
N ILE A 128 11.37 1.84 16.41
CA ILE A 128 10.40 1.33 15.42
C ILE A 128 10.70 -0.13 15.05
N ILE A 129 11.96 -0.50 14.84
CA ILE A 129 12.34 -1.88 14.51
C ILE A 129 11.93 -2.84 15.63
N ILE A 130 12.27 -2.52 16.88
CA ILE A 130 11.95 -3.37 18.02
C ILE A 130 10.43 -3.47 18.18
N ALA A 131 9.71 -2.34 18.13
CA ALA A 131 8.25 -2.35 18.21
C ALA A 131 7.61 -3.20 17.11
N HIS A 132 8.10 -3.09 15.88
CA HIS A 132 7.58 -3.87 14.75
C HIS A 132 7.91 -5.36 14.90
N PHE A 133 9.13 -5.70 15.37
CA PHE A 133 9.50 -7.08 15.67
C PHE A 133 8.57 -7.67 16.73
N CYS A 134 8.36 -6.96 17.84
CA CYS A 134 7.43 -7.37 18.89
C CYS A 134 6.01 -7.54 18.33
N ASN A 135 5.50 -6.62 17.51
CA ASN A 135 4.16 -6.74 16.95
C ASN A 135 3.97 -7.98 16.05
N ASN A 136 5.02 -8.46 15.39
CA ASN A 136 4.94 -9.64 14.52
C ASN A 136 5.17 -10.97 15.24
N PHE A 137 5.93 -10.96 16.34
CA PHE A 137 6.42 -12.19 17.01
C PHE A 137 6.00 -12.32 18.49
N ALA A 138 5.29 -11.35 19.05
CA ALA A 138 4.62 -11.46 20.36
C ALA A 138 3.18 -11.95 20.17
#